data_AF-A0A820TNU4-F1
#
_entry.id   AF-A0A820TNU4-F1
#
_cell.length_a   1.000
_cell.length_b   1.000
_cell.length_c   1.000
_cell.angle_alpha   90.00
_cell.angle_beta   90.00
_cell.angle_gamma   90.00
#
_symmetry.space_group_name_H-M   'P 1'
#
loop_
_entity.id
_entity.type
_entity.pdbx_description
1 polymer ?
#
loop_
_entity_poly.entity_id
_entity_poly.type
_entity_poly.pdbx_seq_one_letter_code
_entity_poly.pdbx_strand_id
1 'polypeptide(L)'
;MLPLTKANYNKLKNMSKVDLASLARKKKKQADNGKRSTFEEAREAMGLYLESVCYFTVCANDEPKQDQRSALLTTTLTMLQQLAQNHKKMFFLANSNQSRDSYSLHHKFLLINYWLQSYIHHLHFNANMPTIERYANQVTEYFNQLKNPSSAASLTRTTNMNIQPQSTLMNDNNPISPLSTTSQTSSSDISTTSGNNQNEHHRYMFGFSKSMLNSYYSTYYWNKAESLMREKPLKEFIEQLLKQNQNRHLTRDDTTLNFILYIFDAIELLRLSVA
;
A
#
# COMPACT_ATOMS: atom_id res chain seq x y z
N MET A 1 -32.46 13.49 -2.84
CA MET A 1 -31.30 12.81 -2.24
C MET A 1 -30.07 13.66 -2.53
N LEU A 2 -29.32 14.09 -1.51
CA LEU A 2 -27.96 14.58 -1.73
C LEU A 2 -27.14 13.42 -2.33
N PRO A 3 -26.19 13.68 -3.24
CA PRO A 3 -25.24 12.65 -3.65
C PRO A 3 -24.59 12.08 -2.38
N LEU A 4 -24.69 10.76 -2.18
CA LEU A 4 -24.07 10.05 -1.05
C LEU A 4 -22.60 10.44 -0.87
N THR A 5 -21.92 10.74 -1.98
CA THR A 5 -20.58 11.31 -2.07
C THR A 5 -20.37 12.58 -1.24
N LYS A 6 -21.31 13.53 -1.17
CA LYS A 6 -21.09 14.82 -0.48
C LYS A 6 -21.20 14.70 1.05
N ALA A 7 -22.13 13.87 1.53
CA ALA A 7 -22.28 13.57 2.95
C ALA A 7 -21.12 12.70 3.47
N ASN A 8 -20.74 11.67 2.69
CA ASN A 8 -19.58 10.85 3.00
C ASN A 8 -18.27 11.65 2.90
N TYR A 9 -18.14 12.58 1.94
CA TYR A 9 -16.98 13.49 1.83
C TYR A 9 -16.76 14.30 3.10
N ASN A 10 -17.78 15.04 3.56
CA ASN A 10 -17.65 15.90 4.74
C ASN A 10 -17.38 15.08 6.00
N LYS A 11 -17.99 13.89 6.10
CA LYS A 11 -17.74 12.97 7.21
C LYS A 11 -16.30 12.46 7.21
N LEU A 12 -15.82 11.92 6.09
CA LEU A 12 -14.45 11.41 5.96
C LEU A 12 -13.41 12.51 6.17
N LYS A 13 -13.61 13.67 5.54
CA LYS A 13 -12.67 14.80 5.61
C LYS A 13 -12.50 15.35 7.02
N ASN A 14 -13.55 15.33 7.83
CA ASN A 14 -13.55 15.93 9.17
C ASN A 14 -13.28 14.91 10.29
N MET A 15 -13.16 13.61 9.98
CA MET A 15 -12.84 12.61 11.00
C MET A 15 -11.37 12.65 11.38
N SER A 16 -11.09 12.52 12.68
CA SER A 16 -9.71 12.39 13.15
C SER A 16 -9.12 11.06 12.69
N LYS A 17 -7.79 10.99 12.58
CA LYS A 17 -7.06 9.75 12.29
C LYS A 17 -7.36 8.63 13.28
N VAL A 18 -7.59 8.97 14.56
CA VAL A 18 -7.94 8.00 15.61
C VAL A 18 -9.32 7.41 15.33
N ASP A 19 -10.28 8.25 14.97
CA ASP A 19 -11.65 7.81 14.65
C ASP A 19 -11.69 6.98 13.38
N LEU A 20 -10.94 7.38 12.33
CA LEU A 20 -10.80 6.62 11.09
C LEU A 20 -10.18 5.24 11.35
N ALA A 21 -9.09 5.17 12.14
CA ALA A 21 -8.46 3.89 12.47
C ALA A 21 -9.36 3.01 13.35
N SER A 22 -10.11 3.61 14.27
CA SER A 22 -11.11 2.91 15.09
C SER A 22 -12.22 2.33 14.22
N LEU A 23 -12.75 3.12 13.29
CA LEU A 23 -13.78 2.69 12.35
C LEU A 23 -13.26 1.60 11.42
N ALA A 24 -12.05 1.73 10.89
CA ALA A 24 -11.39 0.72 10.08
C ALA A 24 -11.30 -0.63 10.82
N ARG A 25 -10.84 -0.63 12.07
CA ARG A 25 -10.77 -1.82 12.92
C ARG A 25 -12.14 -2.40 13.23
N LYS A 26 -13.13 -1.55 13.51
CA LYS A 26 -14.52 -1.98 13.75
C LYS A 26 -15.08 -2.70 12.52
N LYS A 27 -14.91 -2.14 11.34
CA LYS A 27 -15.36 -2.72 10.07
C LYS A 27 -14.67 -4.05 9.77
N LYS A 28 -13.34 -4.12 9.96
CA LYS A 28 -12.58 -5.37 9.86
C LYS A 28 -13.12 -6.43 10.81
N LYS A 29 -13.29 -6.10 12.09
CA LYS A 29 -13.79 -7.01 13.12
C LYS A 29 -15.20 -7.51 12.80
N GLN A 30 -16.07 -6.65 12.29
CA GLN A 30 -17.41 -7.05 11.82
C GLN A 30 -17.32 -8.03 10.64
N ALA A 31 -16.39 -7.81 9.70
CA ALA A 31 -16.17 -8.71 8.58
C ALA A 31 -15.53 -10.05 8.99
N ASP A 32 -14.60 -10.03 9.95
CA ASP A 32 -13.95 -11.21 10.53
C ASP A 32 -14.97 -12.09 11.28
N ASN A 33 -15.84 -11.47 12.07
CA ASN A 33 -16.80 -12.15 12.95
C ASN A 33 -18.17 -12.41 12.32
N GLY A 34 -18.43 -11.86 11.14
CA GLY A 34 -19.68 -12.07 10.42
C GLY A 34 -19.85 -13.54 10.05
N LYS A 35 -21.09 -14.03 10.12
CA LYS A 35 -21.44 -15.31 9.49
C LYS A 35 -21.14 -15.22 7.99
N ARG A 36 -20.80 -16.34 7.37
CA ARG A 36 -20.51 -16.45 5.93
C ARG A 36 -21.21 -17.67 5.34
N SER A 37 -22.38 -17.98 5.91
CA SER A 37 -23.18 -19.15 5.56
C SER A 37 -24.03 -18.91 4.32
N THR A 38 -24.41 -17.66 4.06
CA THR A 38 -25.16 -17.27 2.85
C THR A 38 -24.34 -16.39 1.91
N PHE A 39 -24.81 -16.27 0.68
CA PHE A 39 -24.21 -15.41 -0.34
C PHE A 39 -24.29 -13.92 0.06
N GLU A 40 -25.41 -13.49 0.63
CA GLU A 40 -25.64 -12.13 1.12
C GLU A 40 -24.70 -11.79 2.27
N GLU A 41 -24.54 -12.72 3.21
CA GLU A 41 -23.61 -12.59 4.34
C GLU A 41 -22.16 -12.49 3.86
N ALA A 42 -21.77 -13.33 2.90
CA ALA A 42 -20.45 -13.28 2.26
C ALA A 42 -20.20 -11.94 1.56
N ARG A 43 -21.17 -11.46 0.78
CA ARG A 43 -21.14 -10.16 0.10
C ARG A 43 -20.98 -9.00 1.09
N GLU A 44 -21.75 -9.01 2.19
CA GLU A 44 -21.66 -7.96 3.21
C GLU A 44 -20.29 -7.98 3.91
N ALA A 45 -19.77 -9.17 4.24
CA ALA A 45 -18.43 -9.30 4.80
C ALA A 45 -17.35 -8.74 3.84
N MET A 46 -17.46 -8.99 2.53
CA MET A 46 -16.56 -8.40 1.54
C MET A 46 -16.65 -6.87 1.52
N GLY A 47 -17.87 -6.32 1.52
CA GLY A 47 -18.09 -4.88 1.59
C GLY A 47 -17.44 -4.26 2.82
N LEU A 48 -17.65 -4.84 4.00
CA LEU A 48 -17.07 -4.38 5.26
C LEU A 48 -15.52 -4.41 5.26
N TYR A 49 -14.90 -5.43 4.66
CA TYR A 49 -13.43 -5.44 4.52
C TYR A 49 -12.94 -4.35 3.56
N LEU A 50 -13.61 -4.15 2.42
CA LEU A 50 -13.23 -3.10 1.46
C LEU A 50 -13.37 -1.71 2.10
N GLU A 51 -14.42 -1.48 2.88
CA GLU A 51 -14.58 -0.23 3.66
C GLU A 51 -13.44 -0.06 4.68
N SER A 52 -13.08 -1.14 5.40
CA SER A 52 -11.97 -1.11 6.35
C SER A 52 -10.66 -0.68 5.67
N VAL A 53 -10.37 -1.26 4.50
CA VAL A 53 -9.21 -0.90 3.67
C VAL A 53 -9.26 0.57 3.26
N CYS A 54 -10.44 1.08 2.87
CA CYS A 54 -10.59 2.47 2.50
C CYS A 54 -10.22 3.41 3.66
N TYR A 55 -10.73 3.14 4.87
CA TYR A 55 -10.39 3.93 6.05
C TYR A 55 -8.91 3.85 6.42
N PHE A 56 -8.29 2.67 6.36
CA PHE A 56 -6.85 2.54 6.59
C PHE A 56 -6.00 3.27 5.54
N THR A 57 -6.46 3.32 4.30
CA THR A 57 -5.79 4.06 3.21
C THR A 57 -5.77 5.56 3.49
N VAL A 58 -6.90 6.12 3.94
CA VAL A 58 -6.98 7.53 4.37
C VAL A 58 -6.07 7.77 5.59
N CYS A 59 -6.11 6.90 6.61
CA CYS A 59 -5.22 7.00 7.76
C CYS A 59 -3.73 7.00 7.39
N ALA A 60 -3.34 6.20 6.40
CA ALA A 60 -1.97 6.12 5.93
C ALA A 60 -1.56 7.38 5.15
N ASN A 61 -2.45 7.91 4.32
CA ASN A 61 -2.21 9.16 3.60
C ASN A 61 -1.92 10.33 4.55
N ASP A 62 -2.69 10.42 5.64
CA ASP A 62 -2.59 11.51 6.62
C ASP A 62 -1.50 11.27 7.69
N GLU A 63 -0.78 10.14 7.62
CA GLU A 63 0.33 9.84 8.53
C GLU A 63 1.58 10.64 8.13
N PRO A 64 2.06 11.60 8.94
CA PRO A 64 3.27 12.37 8.62
C PRO A 64 4.55 11.55 8.71
N LYS A 65 4.61 10.51 9.55
CA LYS A 65 5.82 9.71 9.74
C LYS A 65 5.95 8.65 8.66
N GLN A 66 6.99 8.76 7.83
CA GLN A 66 7.20 7.88 6.67
C GLN A 66 7.19 6.39 7.01
N ASP A 67 7.87 5.98 8.08
CA ASP A 67 7.92 4.57 8.49
C ASP A 67 6.54 4.03 8.91
N GLN A 68 5.78 4.84 9.65
CA GLN A 68 4.43 4.48 10.08
C GLN A 68 3.47 4.44 8.89
N ARG A 69 3.62 5.36 7.94
CA ARG A 69 2.85 5.39 6.69
C ARG A 69 3.12 4.11 5.88
N SER A 70 4.39 3.78 5.67
CA SER A 70 4.78 2.58 4.92
C SER A 70 4.28 1.28 5.60
N ALA A 71 4.37 1.19 6.94
CA ALA A 71 3.84 0.06 7.69
C ALA A 71 2.32 -0.08 7.56
N LEU A 72 1.57 1.04 7.62
CA LEU A 72 0.13 1.06 7.43
C LEU A 72 -0.26 0.65 6.01
N LEU A 73 0.38 1.19 4.98
CA LEU A 73 0.13 0.83 3.58
C LEU A 73 0.42 -0.66 3.33
N THR A 74 1.54 -1.16 3.86
CA THR A 74 1.92 -2.58 3.76
C THR A 74 0.88 -3.47 4.43
N THR A 75 0.46 -3.14 5.65
CA THR A 75 -0.58 -3.89 6.37
C THR A 75 -1.90 -3.89 5.60
N THR A 76 -2.26 -2.75 5.00
CA THR A 76 -3.48 -2.59 4.21
C THR A 76 -3.44 -3.44 2.92
N LEU A 77 -2.28 -3.51 2.25
CA LEU A 77 -2.08 -4.43 1.11
C LEU A 77 -2.21 -5.89 1.52
N THR A 78 -1.58 -6.29 2.64
CA THR A 78 -1.70 -7.66 3.16
C THR A 78 -3.16 -8.02 3.43
N MET A 79 -3.96 -7.09 3.97
CA MET A 79 -5.41 -7.30 4.16
C MET A 79 -6.13 -7.53 2.83
N LEU A 80 -5.84 -6.76 1.78
CA LEU A 80 -6.44 -6.95 0.45
C LEU A 80 -6.07 -8.31 -0.17
N GLN A 81 -4.83 -8.75 0.00
CA GLN A 81 -4.37 -10.05 -0.49
C GLN A 81 -5.05 -11.21 0.23
N GLN A 82 -5.16 -11.14 1.56
CA GLN A 82 -5.91 -12.12 2.35
C GLN A 82 -7.39 -12.15 1.95
N LEU A 83 -8.00 -10.98 1.69
CA LEU A 83 -9.38 -10.89 1.22
C LEU A 83 -9.55 -11.56 -0.14
N ALA A 84 -8.62 -11.35 -1.09
CA ALA A 84 -8.67 -12.00 -2.40
C ALA A 84 -8.55 -13.53 -2.30
N GLN A 85 -7.72 -14.04 -1.39
CA GLN A 85 -7.62 -15.49 -1.12
C GLN A 85 -8.90 -16.06 -0.48
N ASN A 86 -9.49 -15.34 0.47
CA ASN A 86 -10.75 -15.72 1.11
C ASN A 86 -11.93 -15.65 0.14
N HIS A 87 -11.93 -14.68 -0.78
CA HIS A 87 -12.93 -14.59 -1.84
C HIS A 87 -12.94 -15.84 -2.72
N LYS A 88 -11.76 -16.36 -3.12
CA LYS A 88 -11.71 -17.59 -3.93
C LYS A 88 -12.45 -18.73 -3.23
N LYS A 89 -12.26 -18.91 -1.92
CA LYS A 89 -12.97 -19.93 -1.13
C LYS A 89 -14.48 -19.71 -1.10
N MET A 90 -14.95 -18.46 -0.95
CA MET A 90 -16.38 -18.15 -0.95
C MET A 90 -17.04 -18.31 -2.32
N PHE A 91 -16.32 -17.99 -3.41
CA PHE A 91 -16.77 -18.26 -4.77
C PHE A 91 -16.97 -19.76 -5.02
N PHE A 92 -16.07 -20.61 -4.52
CA PHE A 92 -16.22 -22.07 -4.62
C PHE A 92 -17.38 -22.62 -3.77
N LEU A 93 -17.72 -22.00 -2.64
CA LEU A 93 -18.88 -22.39 -1.82
C LEU A 93 -20.22 -22.01 -2.49
N ALA A 94 -20.28 -20.89 -3.22
CA ALA A 94 -21.45 -20.49 -3.99
C ALA A 94 -21.64 -21.31 -5.29
N ASN A 95 -20.60 -22.02 -5.75
CA ASN A 95 -20.59 -22.80 -6.99
C ASN A 95 -21.34 -24.15 -6.91
N SER A 96 -21.95 -24.52 -5.78
CA SER A 96 -22.94 -25.60 -5.78
C SER A 96 -24.22 -25.22 -6.52
N ASN A 97 -24.47 -23.92 -6.77
CA ASN A 97 -25.55 -23.41 -7.60
C ASN A 97 -25.00 -22.37 -8.60
N GLN A 98 -24.83 -22.78 -9.87
CA GLN A 98 -24.31 -21.98 -11.00
C GLN A 98 -25.19 -20.75 -11.35
N SER A 99 -25.28 -19.73 -10.50
CA SER A 99 -25.97 -18.49 -10.87
C SER A 99 -25.01 -17.52 -11.57
N ARG A 100 -25.48 -16.94 -12.69
CA ARG A 100 -24.81 -15.85 -13.44
C ARG A 100 -24.46 -14.65 -12.54
N ASP A 101 -25.20 -14.49 -11.44
CA ASP A 101 -25.06 -13.41 -10.48
C ASP A 101 -23.82 -13.57 -9.58
N SER A 102 -23.48 -14.81 -9.20
CA SER A 102 -22.24 -15.10 -8.43
C SER A 102 -20.99 -14.74 -9.23
N TYR A 103 -21.00 -15.04 -10.54
CA TYR A 103 -19.93 -14.68 -11.46
C TYR A 103 -19.80 -13.15 -11.61
N SER A 104 -20.92 -12.44 -11.79
CA SER A 104 -20.93 -10.97 -11.88
C SER A 104 -20.42 -10.32 -10.58
N LEU A 105 -20.87 -10.78 -9.41
CA LEU A 105 -20.43 -10.25 -8.11
C LEU A 105 -18.93 -10.42 -7.91
N HIS A 106 -18.37 -11.57 -8.28
CA HIS A 106 -16.94 -11.81 -8.21
C HIS A 106 -16.14 -10.77 -9.00
N HIS A 107 -16.56 -10.46 -10.22
CA HIS A 107 -15.88 -9.50 -11.08
C HIS A 107 -15.97 -8.08 -10.51
N LYS A 108 -17.13 -7.70 -9.96
CA LYS A 108 -17.32 -6.40 -9.31
C LYS A 108 -16.38 -6.25 -8.10
N PHE A 109 -16.32 -7.27 -7.25
CA PHE A 109 -15.40 -7.31 -6.12
C PHE A 109 -13.94 -7.22 -6.58
N LEU A 110 -13.57 -8.04 -7.57
CA LEU A 110 -12.20 -8.12 -8.07
C LEU A 110 -11.74 -6.79 -8.68
N LEU A 111 -12.64 -6.09 -9.37
CA LEU A 111 -12.40 -4.76 -9.90
C LEU A 111 -12.05 -3.76 -8.79
N ILE A 112 -12.89 -3.68 -7.75
CA ILE A 112 -12.67 -2.78 -6.61
C ILE A 112 -11.35 -3.13 -5.91
N ASN A 113 -11.08 -4.42 -5.73
CA ASN A 113 -9.85 -4.91 -5.13
C ASN A 113 -8.60 -4.48 -5.94
N TYR A 114 -8.64 -4.60 -7.27
CA TYR A 114 -7.54 -4.18 -8.14
C TYR A 114 -7.34 -2.66 -8.15
N TRP A 115 -8.41 -1.87 -8.17
CA TRP A 115 -8.29 -0.42 -8.02
C TRP A 115 -7.59 -0.04 -6.70
N LEU A 116 -8.02 -0.63 -5.58
CA LEU A 116 -7.42 -0.36 -4.27
C LEU A 116 -5.95 -0.82 -4.21
N GLN A 117 -5.61 -2.01 -4.70
CA GLN A 117 -4.22 -2.47 -4.73
C GLN A 117 -3.35 -1.54 -5.57
N SER A 118 -3.82 -1.17 -6.77
CA SER A 118 -3.13 -0.22 -7.64
C SER A 118 -2.83 1.09 -6.94
N TYR A 119 -3.85 1.66 -6.28
CA TYR A 119 -3.76 2.97 -5.65
C TYR A 119 -2.89 2.96 -4.39
N ILE A 120 -2.99 1.93 -3.55
CA ILE A 120 -2.15 1.81 -2.35
C ILE A 120 -0.67 1.65 -2.73
N HIS A 121 -0.36 0.89 -3.79
CA HIS A 121 0.99 0.82 -4.34
C HIS A 121 1.45 2.18 -4.91
N HIS A 122 0.56 2.94 -5.56
CA HIS A 122 0.85 4.30 -6.03
C HIS A 122 1.19 5.24 -4.87
N LEU A 123 0.40 5.22 -3.78
CA LEU A 123 0.69 5.98 -2.56
C LEU A 123 2.03 5.57 -1.95
N HIS A 124 2.33 4.27 -1.92
CA HIS A 124 3.60 3.77 -1.41
C HIS A 124 4.78 4.25 -2.26
N PHE A 125 4.63 4.32 -3.58
CA PHE A 125 5.65 4.85 -4.48
C PHE A 125 5.84 6.36 -4.26
N ASN A 126 4.75 7.14 -4.32
CA ASN A 126 4.78 8.60 -4.19
C ASN A 126 5.33 9.07 -2.85
N ALA A 127 4.97 8.39 -1.75
CA ALA A 127 5.47 8.71 -0.41
C ALA A 127 7.00 8.56 -0.28
N ASN A 128 7.64 7.82 -1.20
CA ASN A 128 9.08 7.57 -1.18
C ASN A 128 9.83 8.29 -2.31
N MET A 129 9.16 9.11 -3.14
CA MET A 129 9.78 9.74 -4.32
C MET A 129 11.10 10.47 -4.04
N PRO A 130 11.23 11.32 -3.00
CA PRO A 130 12.51 11.97 -2.69
C PRO A 130 13.63 10.96 -2.39
N THR A 131 13.30 9.86 -1.71
CA THR A 131 14.25 8.79 -1.41
C THR A 131 14.62 8.00 -2.67
N ILE A 132 13.65 7.77 -3.56
CA ILE A 132 13.83 7.06 -4.83
C ILE A 132 14.76 7.82 -5.75
N GLU A 133 14.55 9.12 -5.91
CA GLU A 133 15.41 9.99 -6.73
C GLU A 133 16.85 9.97 -6.23
N ARG A 134 17.04 10.09 -4.90
CA ARG A 134 18.37 9.97 -4.30
C ARG A 134 19.01 8.61 -4.58
N TYR A 135 18.26 7.53 -4.43
CA TYR A 135 18.77 6.19 -4.74
C TYR A 135 19.08 6.02 -6.23
N ALA A 136 18.26 6.55 -7.13
CA ALA A 136 18.48 6.49 -8.56
C ALA A 136 19.79 7.20 -8.96
N ASN A 137 20.06 8.36 -8.39
CA ASN A 137 21.30 9.11 -8.62
C ASN A 137 22.53 8.31 -8.15
N GLN A 138 22.47 7.77 -6.93
CA GLN A 138 23.56 6.95 -6.37
C GLN A 138 23.81 5.66 -7.17
N VAL A 139 22.74 5.01 -7.64
CA VAL A 139 22.83 3.84 -8.50
C VAL A 139 23.45 4.19 -9.86
N THR A 140 23.05 5.32 -10.45
CA THR A 140 23.57 5.79 -11.73
C THR A 140 25.06 6.15 -11.62
N GLU A 141 25.45 6.87 -10.57
CA GLU A 141 26.86 7.19 -10.27
C GLU A 141 27.70 5.92 -10.13
N TYR A 142 27.22 4.93 -9.37
CA TYR A 142 27.90 3.65 -9.22
C TYR A 142 28.14 2.94 -10.57
N PHE A 143 27.11 2.84 -11.41
CA PHE A 143 27.27 2.23 -12.73
C PHE A 143 28.18 3.03 -13.68
N ASN A 144 28.21 4.36 -13.55
CA ASN A 144 29.12 5.21 -14.32
C ASN A 144 30.58 5.02 -13.88
N GLN A 145 30.83 4.85 -12.58
CA GLN A 145 32.17 4.54 -12.05
C GLN A 145 32.65 3.16 -12.52
N LEU A 146 31.76 2.16 -12.60
CA LEU A 146 32.11 0.84 -13.14
C LEU A 146 32.47 0.87 -14.63
N LYS A 147 31.84 1.76 -15.42
CA LYS A 147 32.11 1.91 -16.85
C LYS A 147 33.42 2.66 -17.14
N ASN A 148 33.80 3.60 -16.27
CA ASN A 148 34.98 4.46 -16.45
C ASN A 148 35.88 4.43 -15.19
N PRO A 149 36.60 3.33 -14.92
CA PRO A 149 37.40 3.18 -13.70
C PRO A 149 38.53 4.22 -13.56
N SER A 150 38.97 4.82 -14.66
CA SER A 150 39.98 5.90 -14.70
C SER A 150 39.46 7.28 -14.26
N SER A 151 38.14 7.46 -14.08
CA SER A 151 37.53 8.73 -13.64
C SER A 151 37.32 8.82 -12.11
N ALA A 152 37.44 7.68 -11.41
CA ALA A 152 37.15 7.56 -9.98
C ALA A 152 38.15 8.30 -9.06
N ALA A 153 39.32 8.68 -9.57
CA ALA A 153 40.38 9.32 -8.79
C ALA A 153 40.19 10.83 -8.52
N SER A 154 39.17 11.48 -9.10
CA SER A 154 39.09 12.96 -9.09
C SER A 154 37.98 13.58 -8.23
N LEU A 155 37.11 12.79 -7.60
CA LEU A 155 35.94 13.31 -6.87
C LEU A 155 35.91 13.01 -5.36
N THR A 156 37.00 12.49 -4.79
CA THR A 156 37.16 12.30 -3.32
C THR A 156 37.33 13.60 -2.53
N ARG A 157 37.32 14.76 -3.19
CA ARG A 157 37.20 16.08 -2.53
C ARG A 157 35.96 16.76 -3.09
N THR A 158 34.85 16.69 -2.36
CA THR A 158 33.91 17.79 -2.02
C THR A 158 32.55 17.21 -1.62
N THR A 159 32.51 16.36 -0.59
CA THR A 159 31.26 16.18 0.15
C THR A 159 31.59 16.05 1.63
N ASN A 160 32.07 17.16 2.20
CA ASN A 160 32.13 17.32 3.65
C ASN A 160 30.70 17.58 4.15
N MET A 161 29.85 16.56 4.16
CA MET A 161 28.64 16.58 4.97
C MET A 161 29.01 16.01 6.34
N ASN A 162 29.18 16.91 7.30
CA ASN A 162 29.29 16.61 8.71
C ASN A 162 28.00 15.90 9.16
N ILE A 163 27.96 14.58 9.00
CA ILE A 163 26.95 13.71 9.62
C ILE A 163 27.61 13.16 10.87
N GLN A 164 27.48 13.91 11.97
CA GLN A 164 27.78 13.39 13.30
C GLN A 164 26.62 12.44 13.67
N PRO A 165 26.85 11.13 13.85
CA PRO A 165 25.82 10.27 14.40
C PRO A 165 25.67 10.60 15.89
N GLN A 166 24.58 11.25 16.28
CA GLN A 166 24.18 11.31 17.68
C GLN A 166 23.71 9.93 18.11
N SER A 167 24.61 9.17 18.74
CA SER A 167 24.23 8.00 19.54
C SER A 167 23.65 8.50 20.87
N THR A 168 22.32 8.54 20.98
CA THR A 168 21.68 8.52 22.31
C THR A 168 21.73 7.08 22.83
N LEU A 169 22.69 6.82 23.72
CA LEU A 169 22.66 5.69 24.64
C LEU A 169 21.39 5.82 25.50
N MET A 170 20.41 4.94 25.30
CA MET A 170 19.42 4.69 26.34
C MET A 170 20.08 3.84 27.42
N ASN A 171 20.21 4.45 28.61
CA ASN A 171 20.64 3.82 29.84
C ASN A 171 19.44 3.11 30.46
N ASP A 172 19.32 1.81 30.26
CA ASP A 172 18.36 0.98 30.99
C ASP A 172 18.96 0.60 32.35
N ASN A 173 18.49 1.28 33.40
CA ASN A 173 18.67 0.79 34.76
C ASN A 173 17.89 -0.54 34.93
N ASN A 174 18.66 -1.61 34.75
CA ASN A 174 18.56 -3.03 35.13
C ASN A 174 17.75 -3.35 36.43
N PRO A 175 17.34 -4.63 36.71
CA PRO A 175 18.25 -5.79 36.77
C PRO A 175 17.68 -7.09 36.15
N ILE A 176 18.51 -7.95 35.54
CA ILE A 176 19.29 -9.01 36.20
C ILE A 176 20.54 -9.31 35.36
N SER A 177 21.70 -9.31 36.02
CA SER A 177 22.98 -9.93 35.61
C SER A 177 23.30 -11.03 36.65
N PRO A 178 24.26 -11.98 36.45
CA PRO A 178 25.53 -11.85 35.69
C PRO A 178 25.87 -13.09 34.81
N LEU A 179 26.88 -13.12 33.93
CA LEU A 179 28.31 -13.15 34.22
C LEU A 179 29.14 -13.12 32.90
N SER A 180 30.06 -12.16 32.84
CA SER A 180 31.46 -12.18 32.32
C SER A 180 31.88 -12.94 31.05
N THR A 181 32.50 -12.24 30.10
CA THR A 181 33.98 -12.28 29.93
C THR A 181 34.48 -11.16 28.99
N THR A 182 35.51 -10.47 29.47
CA THR A 182 36.37 -9.50 28.78
C THR A 182 37.27 -10.20 27.76
N SER A 183 37.58 -9.53 26.65
CA SER A 183 38.91 -9.59 26.02
C SER A 183 39.18 -8.32 25.22
N GLN A 184 40.29 -7.69 25.57
CA GLN A 184 40.88 -6.50 24.97
C GLN A 184 41.78 -6.84 23.76
N THR A 185 42.15 -5.77 23.03
CA THR A 185 43.27 -5.60 22.07
C THR A 185 43.19 -6.40 20.77
N SER A 186 43.36 -5.82 19.59
CA SER A 186 44.60 -5.15 19.18
C SER A 186 44.40 -4.31 17.91
N SER A 187 45.19 -3.25 17.80
CA SER A 187 45.48 -2.47 16.60
C SER A 187 45.96 -3.33 15.42
N SER A 188 45.40 -3.10 14.24
CA SER A 188 46.14 -3.24 12.98
C SER A 188 45.58 -2.27 11.94
N ASP A 189 46.48 -1.49 11.35
CA ASP A 189 46.26 -0.69 10.15
C ASP A 189 45.68 -1.58 9.05
N ILE A 190 44.41 -1.34 8.71
CA ILE A 190 43.78 -1.89 7.51
C ILE A 190 43.30 -0.69 6.71
N SER A 191 43.82 -0.59 5.49
CA SER A 191 43.34 0.27 4.39
C SER A 191 41.85 0.02 4.12
N THR A 192 41.00 0.63 4.95
CA THR A 192 39.54 0.50 4.94
C THR A 192 38.93 1.57 4.05
N THR A 193 39.21 1.51 2.74
CA THR A 193 38.60 2.45 1.78
C THR A 193 37.73 1.76 0.74
N SER A 194 37.71 0.42 0.67
CA SER A 194 36.91 -0.33 -0.31
C SER A 194 35.70 -1.09 0.27
N GLY A 195 35.74 -1.51 1.53
CA GLY A 195 34.68 -2.32 2.15
C GLY A 195 33.41 -1.56 2.53
N ASN A 196 33.53 -0.26 2.89
CA ASN A 196 32.37 0.55 3.29
C ASN A 196 31.51 0.98 2.09
N ASN A 197 32.12 1.32 0.95
CA ASN A 197 31.39 1.76 -0.24
C ASN A 197 30.52 0.63 -0.84
N GLN A 198 31.00 -0.61 -0.87
CA GLN A 198 30.23 -1.71 -1.45
C GLN A 198 28.92 -1.97 -0.68
N ASN A 199 28.96 -1.91 0.66
CA ASN A 199 27.76 -2.10 1.49
C ASN A 199 26.73 -0.98 1.30
N GLU A 200 27.19 0.26 1.09
CA GLU A 200 26.29 1.39 0.80
C GLU A 200 25.64 1.28 -0.59
N HIS A 201 26.39 0.88 -1.62
CA HIS A 201 25.83 0.70 -2.97
C HIS A 201 24.76 -0.40 -3.00
N HIS A 202 24.96 -1.52 -2.29
CA HIS A 202 23.94 -2.57 -2.18
C HIS A 202 22.67 -2.07 -1.50
N ARG A 203 22.80 -1.23 -0.46
CA ARG A 203 21.66 -0.61 0.22
C ARG A 203 20.85 0.29 -0.71
N TYR A 204 21.53 1.11 -1.53
CA TYR A 204 20.86 2.00 -2.50
C TYR A 204 20.18 1.22 -3.63
N MET A 205 20.84 0.20 -4.19
CA MET A 205 20.27 -0.69 -5.20
C MET A 205 19.03 -1.43 -4.70
N PHE A 206 19.09 -1.99 -3.49
CA PHE A 206 17.96 -2.68 -2.87
C PHE A 206 16.80 -1.72 -2.58
N GLY A 207 17.10 -0.56 -2.01
CA GLY A 207 16.10 0.49 -1.73
C GLY A 207 15.41 0.98 -3.00
N PHE A 208 16.17 1.22 -4.07
CA PHE A 208 15.62 1.62 -5.38
C PHE A 208 14.70 0.53 -5.95
N SER A 209 15.16 -0.71 -5.96
CA SER A 209 14.41 -1.86 -6.49
C SER A 209 13.09 -2.09 -5.76
N LYS A 210 13.11 -2.03 -4.41
CA LYS A 210 11.90 -2.15 -3.59
C LYS A 210 10.87 -1.06 -3.91
N SER A 211 11.33 0.16 -4.16
CA SER A 211 10.45 1.26 -4.51
C SER A 211 9.89 1.12 -5.92
N MET A 212 10.73 0.77 -6.90
CA MET A 212 10.29 0.51 -8.28
C MET A 212 9.28 -0.63 -8.36
N LEU A 213 9.39 -1.62 -7.48
CA LEU A 213 8.41 -2.70 -7.36
C LEU A 213 7.00 -2.19 -7.04
N ASN A 214 6.86 -1.13 -6.23
CA ASN A 214 5.56 -0.52 -5.98
C ASN A 214 5.00 0.19 -7.22
N SER A 215 5.84 0.89 -8.00
CA SER A 215 5.41 1.48 -9.28
C SER A 215 4.94 0.41 -10.27
N TYR A 216 5.69 -0.70 -10.37
CA TYR A 216 5.32 -1.85 -11.18
C TYR A 216 3.98 -2.43 -10.76
N TYR A 217 3.79 -2.76 -9.48
CA TYR A 217 2.53 -3.35 -9.01
C TYR A 217 1.35 -2.40 -9.12
N SER A 218 1.56 -1.10 -8.91
CA SER A 218 0.54 -0.09 -9.15
C SER A 218 0.03 -0.17 -10.59
N THR A 219 0.94 -0.11 -11.56
CA THR A 219 0.59 -0.21 -12.99
C THR A 219 -0.02 -1.56 -13.36
N TYR A 220 0.52 -2.65 -12.82
CA TYR A 220 0.03 -4.01 -13.06
C TYR A 220 -1.44 -4.16 -12.65
N TYR A 221 -1.80 -3.76 -11.42
CA TYR A 221 -3.18 -3.88 -10.94
C TYR A 221 -4.13 -2.91 -11.63
N TRP A 222 -3.67 -1.71 -12.01
CA TRP A 222 -4.47 -0.79 -12.82
C TRP A 222 -4.85 -1.42 -14.16
N ASN A 223 -3.88 -1.99 -14.87
CA ASN A 223 -4.11 -2.65 -16.16
C ASN A 223 -5.03 -3.88 -16.02
N LYS A 224 -4.94 -4.61 -14.90
CA LYS A 224 -5.87 -5.70 -14.58
C LYS A 224 -7.30 -5.18 -14.39
N ALA A 225 -7.48 -4.07 -13.67
CA ALA A 225 -8.77 -3.41 -13.51
C ALA A 225 -9.34 -2.95 -14.87
N GLU A 226 -8.53 -2.30 -15.70
CA GLU A 226 -8.93 -1.87 -17.05
C GLU A 226 -9.33 -3.02 -17.97
N SER A 227 -8.59 -4.14 -17.91
CA SER A 227 -8.96 -5.34 -18.64
C SER A 227 -10.32 -5.87 -18.18
N LEU A 228 -10.54 -5.91 -16.87
CA LEU A 228 -11.77 -6.43 -16.27
C LEU A 228 -12.97 -5.55 -16.62
N MET A 229 -12.82 -4.22 -16.63
CA MET A 229 -13.88 -3.28 -17.02
C MET A 229 -14.43 -3.50 -18.43
N ARG A 230 -13.63 -4.10 -19.33
CA ARG A 230 -14.05 -4.41 -20.71
C ARG A 230 -14.92 -5.66 -20.81
N GLU A 231 -15.02 -6.44 -19.74
CA GLU A 231 -15.81 -7.67 -19.73
C GLU A 231 -17.30 -7.36 -19.59
N LYS A 232 -18.13 -8.13 -20.32
CA LYS A 232 -19.60 -7.98 -20.33
C LYS A 232 -20.24 -7.89 -18.92
N PRO A 233 -19.82 -8.66 -17.90
CA PRO A 233 -20.45 -8.65 -16.58
C PRO A 233 -20.38 -7.31 -15.84
N LEU A 234 -19.47 -6.41 -16.24
CA LEU A 234 -19.18 -5.17 -15.54
C LEU A 234 -19.73 -3.91 -16.21
N LYS A 235 -20.20 -4.01 -17.46
CA LYS A 235 -20.65 -2.84 -18.22
C LYS A 235 -21.72 -2.04 -17.48
N GLU A 236 -22.79 -2.70 -17.04
CA GLU A 236 -23.89 -2.05 -16.30
C GLU A 236 -23.42 -1.46 -14.96
N PHE A 237 -22.55 -2.17 -14.25
CA PHE A 237 -21.98 -1.72 -12.99
C PHE A 237 -21.17 -0.43 -13.16
N ILE A 238 -20.33 -0.36 -14.20
CA ILE A 238 -19.52 0.82 -14.50
C ILE A 238 -20.40 1.98 -14.96
N GLU A 239 -21.41 1.74 -15.79
CA GLU A 239 -22.36 2.77 -16.21
C GLU A 239 -23.12 3.37 -15.01
N GLN A 240 -23.55 2.54 -14.05
CA GLN A 240 -24.19 3.02 -12.82
C GLN A 240 -23.22 3.85 -11.97
N LEU A 241 -21.99 3.37 -11.81
CA LEU A 241 -20.96 4.05 -11.03
C LEU A 241 -20.59 5.41 -11.63
N LEU A 242 -20.46 5.49 -12.96
CA LEU A 242 -20.24 6.74 -13.69
C LEU A 242 -21.42 7.70 -13.51
N LYS A 243 -22.66 7.23 -13.63
CA LYS A 243 -23.85 8.06 -13.39
C LYS A 243 -23.87 8.64 -11.97
N GLN A 244 -23.56 7.83 -10.95
CA GLN A 244 -23.46 8.28 -9.55
C GLN A 244 -22.34 9.32 -9.36
N ASN A 245 -21.25 9.17 -10.10
CA ASN A 245 -20.09 10.05 -10.07
C ASN A 245 -20.13 11.18 -11.12
N GLN A 246 -21.32 11.56 -11.62
CA GLN A 246 -21.49 12.68 -12.58
C GLN A 246 -20.66 12.50 -13.87
N ASN A 247 -20.57 11.26 -14.36
CA ASN A 247 -19.76 10.82 -15.49
C ASN A 247 -18.25 11.04 -15.34
N ARG A 248 -17.78 11.25 -14.10
CA ARG A 248 -16.34 11.30 -13.81
C ARG A 248 -15.77 9.88 -13.77
N HIS A 249 -14.73 9.65 -14.54
CA HIS A 249 -13.95 8.41 -14.46
C HIS A 249 -12.99 8.43 -13.27
N LEU A 250 -12.78 7.28 -12.63
CA LEU A 250 -11.73 7.09 -11.65
C LEU A 250 -10.37 7.15 -12.35
N THR A 251 -9.45 7.95 -11.83
CA THR A 251 -8.07 8.00 -12.31
C THR A 251 -7.11 7.59 -11.21
N ARG A 252 -5.95 7.05 -11.59
CA ARG A 252 -4.92 6.65 -10.63
C ARG A 252 -4.32 7.83 -9.88
N ASP A 253 -4.33 9.01 -10.50
CA ASP A 253 -3.74 10.24 -9.95
C ASP A 253 -4.75 11.09 -9.15
N ASP A 254 -5.96 10.54 -8.91
CA ASP A 254 -6.94 11.19 -8.04
C ASP A 254 -6.36 11.45 -6.64
N THR A 255 -6.82 12.52 -5.99
CA THR A 255 -6.54 12.73 -4.57
C THR A 255 -7.09 11.57 -3.75
N THR A 256 -6.43 11.22 -2.64
CA THR A 256 -6.84 10.08 -1.79
C THR A 256 -8.30 10.14 -1.42
N LEU A 257 -8.82 11.33 -1.08
CA LEU A 257 -10.21 11.50 -0.73
C LEU A 257 -11.16 11.23 -1.92
N ASN A 258 -10.86 11.77 -3.10
CA ASN A 258 -11.70 11.56 -4.29
C ASN A 258 -11.68 10.09 -4.75
N PHE A 259 -10.50 9.46 -4.70
CA PHE A 259 -10.36 8.05 -5.02
C PHE A 259 -11.21 7.20 -4.07
N ILE A 260 -11.05 7.41 -2.77
CA ILE A 260 -11.74 6.62 -1.73
C ILE A 260 -13.26 6.81 -1.77
N LEU A 261 -13.77 8.02 -2.07
CA LEU A 261 -15.20 8.25 -2.22
C LEU A 261 -15.79 7.49 -3.41
N TYR A 262 -15.09 7.48 -4.54
CA TYR A 262 -15.49 6.69 -5.69
C TYR A 262 -15.54 5.18 -5.34
N ILE A 263 -14.57 4.71 -4.56
CA ILE A 263 -14.57 3.31 -4.09
C ILE A 263 -15.74 3.05 -3.13
N PHE A 264 -16.11 3.96 -2.25
CA PHE A 264 -17.30 3.80 -1.39
C PHE A 264 -18.58 3.64 -2.22
N ASP A 265 -18.77 4.45 -3.26
CA ASP A 265 -19.92 4.31 -4.17
C ASP A 265 -19.92 2.93 -4.85
N ALA A 266 -18.73 2.46 -5.29
CA ALA A 266 -18.59 1.13 -5.88
C ALA A 266 -18.93 0.00 -4.90
N ILE A 267 -18.54 0.14 -3.62
CA ILE A 267 -18.88 -0.82 -2.56
C ILE A 267 -20.39 -0.81 -2.28
N GLU A 268 -21.04 0.35 -2.30
CA GLU A 268 -22.50 0.45 -2.14
C GLU A 268 -23.23 -0.25 -3.29
N LEU A 269 -22.84 0.00 -4.54
CA LEU A 269 -23.38 -0.71 -5.70
C LEU A 269 -23.13 -2.23 -5.64
N LEU A 270 -21.96 -2.65 -5.13
CA LEU A 270 -21.66 -4.06 -4.90
C LEU A 270 -22.68 -4.70 -3.94
N ARG A 271 -23.02 -4.01 -2.84
CA ARG A 271 -24.02 -4.47 -1.87
C ARG A 271 -25.44 -4.50 -2.43
N LEU A 272 -25.78 -3.61 -3.35
CA LEU A 272 -27.10 -3.56 -3.98
C LEU A 272 -27.27 -4.57 -5.12
N SER A 273 -26.19 -5.24 -5.56
CA SER A 273 -26.16 -6.03 -6.80
C SER A 273 -26.95 -7.36 -6.81
N VAL A 274 -27.83 -7.62 -5.84
CA VAL A 274 -28.84 -8.68 -5.89
C VAL A 274 -30.04 -8.17 -5.09
N ALA A 275 -31.00 -7.61 -5.82
CA ALA A 275 -32.37 -7.29 -5.41
C ALA A 275 -33.26 -7.53 -6.63
#